data_AF-A0A1C6QTF1-F1
#
_entry.id   AF-A0A1C6QTF1-F1
#
_cell.length_a   1.000
_cell.length_b   1.000
_cell.length_c   1.000
_cell.angle_alpha   90.00
_cell.angle_beta   90.00
_cell.angle_gamma   90.00
#
_symmetry.space_group_name_H-M   'P 1'
#
loop_
_entity.id
_entity.type
_entity.pdbx_description
1 polymer ?
#
loop_
_entity_poly.entity_id
_entity_poly.type
_entity_poly.pdbx_seq_one_letter_code
_entity_poly.pdbx_strand_id
1 'polypeptide(L)'
;MTQQDVGRSSSEPIIGADDWIDDIVRRSGCEEAEVRAALAVESITPPTGWSTARHSLGVRGVHFAGIKQFRDGTAAPFSFAKAIHPGVTGFGTQDENDAGKSSLLHIILWAVRGRTELQDDVRQWLRGVLVEVTVNGERMAVVFGVHNRRPRGKVLLLVS
;
A
#
# COMPACT_ATOMS: atom_id res chain seq x y z
N MET A 1 37.81 10.61 18.72
CA MET A 1 37.59 11.56 17.62
C MET A 1 37.01 10.75 16.48
N THR A 2 35.68 10.61 16.46
CA THR A 2 34.98 9.64 15.62
C THR A 2 34.26 10.41 14.52
N GLN A 3 34.71 10.18 13.30
CA GLN A 3 34.20 10.79 12.08
C GLN A 3 32.86 10.13 11.72
N GLN A 4 31.95 10.96 11.21
CA GLN A 4 30.62 10.62 10.71
C GLN A 4 30.70 9.61 9.56
N ASP A 5 29.66 8.81 9.38
CA ASP A 5 29.27 8.41 8.02
C ASP A 5 27.75 8.53 7.85
N VAL A 6 27.41 9.11 6.70
CA VAL A 6 26.15 9.70 6.31
C VAL A 6 25.31 8.66 5.56
N GLY A 7 23.99 8.86 5.56
CA GLY A 7 23.02 7.91 5.03
C GLY A 7 23.31 7.38 3.63
N ARG A 8 23.16 6.07 3.46
CA ARG A 8 22.96 5.45 2.15
C ARG A 8 21.52 5.65 1.71
N SER A 9 21.31 6.69 0.91
CA SER A 9 20.30 6.65 -0.14
C SER A 9 20.80 5.66 -1.20
N SER A 10 20.30 4.43 -1.17
CA SER A 10 20.58 3.44 -2.21
C SER A 10 19.38 3.36 -3.13
N SER A 11 19.38 4.22 -4.15
CA SER A 11 18.69 3.95 -5.42
C SER A 11 19.32 2.70 -6.03
N GLU A 12 18.68 1.55 -5.84
CA GLU A 12 19.10 0.28 -6.46
C GLU A 12 18.99 0.38 -8.00
N PRO A 13 19.88 -0.30 -8.75
CA PRO A 13 19.88 -0.24 -10.20
C PRO A 13 18.59 -0.84 -10.77
N ILE A 14 18.10 -0.25 -11.85
CA ILE A 14 17.23 -0.96 -12.79
C ILE A 14 18.08 -2.12 -13.32
N ILE A 15 17.69 -3.38 -13.03
CA ILE A 15 18.38 -4.56 -13.56
C ILE A 15 18.35 -4.46 -15.08
N GLY A 16 19.52 -4.21 -15.66
CA GLY A 16 19.70 -4.18 -17.09
C GLY A 16 19.48 -5.58 -17.68
N ALA A 17 19.28 -5.67 -18.98
CA ALA A 17 19.24 -6.97 -19.65
C ALA A 17 20.48 -7.83 -19.33
N ASP A 18 21.62 -7.19 -19.06
CA ASP A 18 22.88 -7.84 -18.71
C ASP A 18 22.88 -8.42 -17.28
N ASP A 19 22.31 -7.71 -16.30
CA ASP A 19 22.20 -8.22 -14.91
C ASP A 19 21.31 -9.48 -14.81
N TRP A 20 20.30 -9.59 -15.68
CA TRP A 20 19.44 -10.77 -15.76
C TRP A 20 20.17 -11.97 -16.39
N ILE A 21 20.98 -11.73 -17.42
CA ILE A 21 21.83 -12.75 -18.05
C ILE A 21 22.89 -13.24 -17.05
N ASP A 22 23.52 -12.34 -16.31
CA ASP A 22 24.51 -12.68 -15.28
C ASP A 22 23.93 -13.57 -14.17
N ASP A 23 22.68 -13.31 -13.75
CA ASP A 23 22.01 -14.18 -12.77
C ASP A 23 21.72 -15.57 -13.34
N ILE A 24 21.35 -15.68 -14.62
CA ILE A 24 21.13 -16.96 -15.28
C ILE A 24 22.45 -17.73 -15.38
N VAL A 25 23.52 -17.09 -15.86
CA VAL A 25 24.89 -17.67 -15.94
C VAL A 25 25.32 -18.19 -14.57
N ARG A 26 25.18 -17.38 -13.53
CA ARG A 26 25.54 -17.77 -12.16
C ARG A 26 24.77 -18.99 -11.67
N ARG A 27 23.48 -19.10 -11.97
CA ARG A 27 22.61 -20.18 -11.47
C ARG A 27 22.67 -21.44 -12.31
N SER A 28 22.84 -21.31 -13.63
CA SER A 28 22.93 -22.44 -14.55
C SER A 28 24.33 -23.04 -14.58
N GLY A 29 25.36 -22.23 -14.30
CA GLY A 29 26.77 -22.61 -14.46
C GLY A 29 27.21 -22.71 -15.92
N CYS A 30 26.36 -22.28 -16.87
CA CYS A 30 26.68 -22.23 -18.30
C CYS A 30 27.40 -20.93 -18.67
N GLU A 31 28.14 -20.95 -19.77
CA GLU A 31 28.78 -19.75 -20.31
C GLU A 31 27.74 -18.75 -20.84
N GLU A 32 28.03 -17.45 -20.76
CA GLU A 32 27.09 -16.39 -21.17
C GLU A 32 26.63 -16.56 -22.64
N ALA A 33 27.55 -16.96 -23.52
CA ALA A 33 27.25 -17.20 -24.92
C ALA A 33 26.23 -18.35 -25.12
N GLU A 34 26.31 -19.40 -24.31
CA GLU A 34 25.38 -20.53 -24.34
C GLU A 34 24.01 -20.12 -23.82
N VAL A 35 23.97 -19.35 -22.73
CA VAL A 35 22.74 -18.79 -22.17
C VAL A 35 22.03 -17.91 -23.20
N ARG A 36 22.76 -16.99 -23.85
CA ARG A 36 22.17 -16.10 -24.89
C ARG A 36 21.67 -16.89 -26.10
N ALA A 37 22.41 -17.92 -26.54
CA ALA A 37 21.98 -18.77 -27.64
C ALA A 37 20.71 -19.56 -27.30
N ALA A 38 20.64 -20.17 -26.10
CA ALA A 38 19.47 -20.91 -25.65
C ALA A 38 18.23 -20.01 -25.51
N LEU A 39 18.38 -18.81 -24.95
CA LEU A 39 17.29 -17.84 -24.84
C LEU A 39 16.80 -17.36 -26.21
N ALA A 40 17.70 -17.17 -27.17
CA ALA A 40 17.35 -16.78 -28.53
C ALA A 40 16.58 -17.87 -29.28
N VAL A 41 16.96 -19.15 -29.13
CA VAL A 41 16.26 -20.29 -29.73
C VAL A 41 14.80 -20.34 -29.27
N GLU A 42 14.56 -20.11 -27.98
CA GLU A 42 13.22 -20.17 -27.38
C GLU A 42 12.47 -18.82 -27.43
N SER A 43 13.03 -17.79 -28.09
CA SER A 43 12.47 -16.43 -28.14
C SER A 43 12.18 -15.83 -26.74
N ILE A 44 12.95 -16.22 -25.73
CA ILE A 44 12.82 -15.73 -24.36
C ILE A 44 13.58 -14.41 -24.28
N THR A 45 12.82 -13.32 -24.15
CA THR A 45 13.38 -11.97 -24.01
C THR A 45 13.53 -11.59 -22.54
N PRO A 46 14.51 -10.72 -22.21
CA PRO A 46 14.61 -10.16 -20.88
C PRO A 46 13.27 -9.52 -20.50
N PRO A 47 12.77 -9.78 -19.28
CA PRO A 47 11.54 -9.15 -18.82
C PRO A 47 11.70 -7.63 -18.83
N THR A 48 11.03 -6.96 -19.77
CA THR A 48 11.02 -5.50 -19.81
C THR A 48 10.31 -4.97 -18.56
N GLY A 49 11.05 -4.28 -17.69
CA GLY A 49 10.49 -3.58 -16.53
C GLY A 49 10.50 -4.34 -15.21
N TRP A 50 11.33 -5.37 -15.05
CA TRP A 50 11.64 -5.91 -13.72
C TRP A 50 12.52 -4.93 -12.93
N SER A 51 11.89 -3.96 -12.30
CA SER A 51 12.44 -3.39 -11.07
C SER A 51 12.42 -4.50 -10.02
N THR A 52 13.60 -4.96 -9.57
CA THR A 52 13.72 -5.82 -8.37
C THR A 52 13.39 -5.10 -7.08
N ALA A 53 13.18 -3.77 -7.12
CA ALA A 53 12.59 -3.09 -5.98
C ALA A 53 11.20 -3.69 -5.75
N ARG A 54 11.09 -4.57 -4.75
CA ARG A 54 9.80 -4.98 -4.22
C ARG A 54 9.07 -3.69 -3.88
N HIS A 55 8.02 -3.37 -4.64
CA HIS A 55 7.20 -2.22 -4.31
C HIS A 55 6.57 -2.47 -2.94
N SER A 56 7.18 -1.92 -1.90
CA SER A 56 6.76 -2.16 -0.52
C SER A 56 5.65 -1.18 -0.21
N LEU A 57 4.46 -1.72 0.04
CA LEU A 57 3.33 -0.96 0.55
C LEU A 57 3.05 -1.40 1.98
N GLY A 58 3.14 -0.46 2.91
CA GLY A 58 2.78 -0.66 4.31
C GLY A 58 1.70 0.33 4.72
N VAL A 59 0.74 -0.10 5.54
CA VAL A 59 -0.21 0.81 6.18
C VAL A 59 0.32 1.17 7.57
N ARG A 60 0.37 2.46 7.89
CA ARG A 60 0.90 2.98 9.16
C ARG A 60 -0.18 3.48 10.10
N GLY A 61 -1.31 3.88 9.55
CA GLY A 61 -2.40 4.39 10.35
C GLY A 61 -3.63 4.66 9.51
N VAL A 62 -4.76 4.74 10.20
CA VAL A 62 -6.05 5.05 9.62
C VAL A 62 -6.83 5.93 10.57
N HIS A 63 -7.41 6.98 10.02
CA HIS A 63 -8.36 7.85 10.68
C HIS A 63 -9.56 8.04 9.77
N PHE A 64 -10.76 7.91 10.31
CA PHE A 64 -11.97 8.30 9.58
C PHE A 64 -13.04 8.76 10.54
N ALA A 65 -13.89 9.63 10.04
CA ALA A 65 -14.98 10.22 10.79
C ALA A 65 -16.20 10.43 9.91
N GLY A 66 -17.35 10.51 10.55
CA GLY A 66 -18.62 10.61 9.87
C GLY A 66 -19.79 10.88 10.80
N ILE A 67 -20.99 10.79 10.23
CA ILE A 67 -22.26 10.90 10.95
C ILE A 67 -23.05 9.62 10.67
N LYS A 68 -23.19 8.78 11.69
CA LYS A 68 -23.95 7.54 11.61
C LYS A 68 -25.43 7.86 11.81
N GLN A 69 -26.25 7.41 10.88
CA GLN A 69 -27.72 7.48 10.99
C GLN A 69 -28.21 6.20 11.66
N PHE A 70 -29.02 6.34 12.70
CA PHE A 70 -29.63 5.23 13.42
C PHE A 70 -31.05 5.00 12.92
N ARG A 71 -31.58 3.79 13.18
CA ARG A 71 -32.91 3.39 12.72
C ARG A 71 -34.04 4.19 13.37
N ASP A 72 -33.79 4.77 14.53
CA ASP A 72 -34.73 5.66 15.25
C ASP A 72 -34.76 7.08 14.67
N GLY A 73 -34.05 7.33 13.56
CA GLY A 73 -33.98 8.63 12.91
C GLY A 73 -32.99 9.60 13.57
N THR A 74 -32.28 9.18 14.62
CA THR A 74 -31.22 9.98 15.22
C THR A 74 -29.93 9.88 14.42
N ALA A 75 -29.07 10.87 14.57
CA ALA A 75 -27.76 10.91 13.94
C ALA A 75 -26.72 11.27 15.00
N ALA A 76 -25.61 10.52 15.05
CA ALA A 76 -24.49 10.85 15.93
C ALA A 76 -23.17 10.92 15.14
N PRO A 77 -22.30 11.88 15.48
CA PRO A 77 -20.95 11.90 14.95
C PRO A 77 -20.17 10.70 15.50
N PHE A 78 -19.26 10.17 14.68
CA PHE A 78 -18.27 9.21 15.12
C PHE A 78 -16.90 9.56 14.55
N SER A 79 -15.85 9.15 15.26
CA SER A 79 -14.46 9.26 14.83
C SER A 79 -13.72 8.00 15.27
N PHE A 80 -12.90 7.47 14.39
CA PHE A 80 -12.06 6.31 14.64
C PHE A 80 -10.64 6.62 14.20
N ALA A 81 -9.66 6.40 15.09
CA ALA A 81 -8.24 6.53 14.81
C ALA A 81 -7.51 5.28 15.30
N LYS A 82 -6.62 4.75 14.47
CA LYS A 82 -5.75 3.63 14.85
C LYS A 82 -4.41 3.70 14.14
N ALA A 83 -3.33 3.65 14.93
CA ALA A 83 -1.99 3.39 14.43
C ALA A 83 -1.80 1.89 14.15
N ILE A 84 -1.10 1.57 13.06
CA ILE A 84 -0.76 0.21 12.65
C ILE A 84 0.76 0.10 12.64
N HIS A 85 1.26 -0.81 13.47
CA HIS A 85 2.68 -1.04 13.63
C HIS A 85 3.11 -2.28 12.81
N PRO A 86 4.40 -2.39 12.46
CA PRO A 86 4.92 -3.61 11.84
C PRO A 86 4.58 -4.86 12.67
N GLY A 87 4.22 -5.95 12.00
CA GLY A 87 3.78 -7.20 12.63
C GLY A 87 2.29 -7.48 12.44
N VAL A 88 1.73 -8.30 13.32
CA VAL A 88 0.31 -8.71 13.25
C VAL A 88 -0.53 -7.75 14.08
N THR A 89 -1.42 -7.00 13.44
CA THR A 89 -2.40 -6.14 14.13
C THR A 89 -3.77 -6.82 14.15
N GLY A 90 -4.27 -7.13 15.34
CA GLY A 90 -5.62 -7.68 15.54
C GLY A 90 -6.66 -6.59 15.81
N PHE A 91 -7.85 -6.73 15.21
CA PHE A 91 -9.00 -5.86 15.46
C PHE A 91 -10.08 -6.63 16.22
N GLY A 92 -9.97 -6.64 17.55
CA GLY A 92 -10.98 -7.19 18.47
C GLY A 92 -11.93 -6.10 18.98
N THR A 93 -13.19 -6.46 19.18
CA THR A 93 -14.18 -5.66 19.95
C THR A 93 -14.65 -6.56 21.08
N GLN A 94 -14.70 -6.04 22.31
CA GLN A 94 -14.95 -6.85 23.51
C GLN A 94 -16.45 -7.20 23.70
N ASP A 95 -17.40 -6.35 23.28
CA ASP A 95 -18.80 -6.49 23.74
C ASP A 95 -19.92 -6.21 22.73
N GLU A 96 -19.66 -6.17 21.41
CA GLU A 96 -20.74 -6.03 20.43
C GLU A 96 -20.39 -6.71 19.10
N ASN A 97 -21.30 -7.59 18.64
CA ASN A 97 -21.18 -8.22 17.34
C ASN A 97 -21.18 -7.16 16.22
N ASP A 98 -20.16 -7.21 15.38
CA ASP A 98 -20.15 -6.85 13.95
C ASP A 98 -20.33 -5.42 13.43
N ALA A 99 -20.34 -4.37 14.25
CA ALA A 99 -20.40 -3.01 13.72
C ALA A 99 -19.01 -2.39 13.39
N GLY A 100 -18.33 -2.88 12.35
CA GLY A 100 -17.31 -2.04 11.66
C GLY A 100 -15.92 -2.62 11.38
N LYS A 101 -15.62 -3.88 11.75
CA LYS A 101 -14.31 -4.51 11.45
C LYS A 101 -14.06 -4.66 9.95
N SER A 102 -15.03 -5.21 9.23
CA SER A 102 -14.96 -5.31 7.76
C SER A 102 -14.95 -3.91 7.12
N SER A 103 -15.72 -2.97 7.68
CA SER A 103 -15.73 -1.58 7.20
C SER A 103 -14.36 -0.93 7.29
N LEU A 104 -13.64 -1.12 8.40
CA LEU A 104 -12.26 -0.65 8.58
C LEU A 104 -11.34 -1.16 7.47
N LEU A 105 -11.34 -2.48 7.21
CA LEU A 105 -10.50 -3.06 6.15
C LEU A 105 -10.90 -2.52 4.78
N HIS A 106 -12.20 -2.43 4.48
CA HIS A 106 -12.67 -1.87 3.21
C HIS A 106 -12.36 -0.37 3.05
N ILE A 107 -12.29 0.41 4.12
CA ILE A 107 -11.85 1.82 4.08
C ILE A 107 -10.36 1.90 3.76
N ILE A 108 -9.52 1.08 4.41
CA ILE A 108 -8.08 1.01 4.10
C ILE A 108 -7.87 0.60 2.64
N LEU A 109 -8.57 -0.45 2.19
CA LEU A 109 -8.51 -0.91 0.81
C LEU A 109 -9.01 0.16 -0.17
N TRP A 110 -10.01 0.96 0.20
CA TRP A 110 -10.50 2.05 -0.64
C TRP A 110 -9.42 3.10 -0.87
N ALA A 111 -8.73 3.49 0.19
CA ALA A 111 -7.64 4.46 0.11
C ALA A 111 -6.50 3.97 -0.81
N VAL A 112 -6.14 2.69 -0.68
CA VAL A 112 -5.03 2.10 -1.44
C VAL A 112 -5.41 1.80 -2.89
N ARG A 113 -6.63 1.31 -3.15
CA ARG A 113 -7.04 0.79 -4.47
C ARG A 113 -7.86 1.77 -5.30
N GLY A 114 -8.37 2.86 -4.70
CA GLY A 114 -9.32 3.78 -5.33
C GLY A 114 -10.75 3.23 -5.53
N ARG A 115 -10.97 1.93 -5.29
CA ARG A 115 -12.27 1.24 -5.35
C ARG A 115 -12.60 0.56 -4.03
N THR A 116 -13.89 0.39 -3.73
CA THR A 116 -14.34 -0.19 -2.46
C THR A 116 -15.55 -1.10 -2.61
N GLU A 117 -15.63 -2.10 -1.73
CA GLU A 117 -16.79 -2.96 -1.51
C GLU A 117 -17.53 -2.55 -0.23
N LEU A 118 -17.21 -1.37 0.32
CA LEU A 118 -17.85 -0.84 1.51
C LEU A 118 -19.36 -0.71 1.29
N GLN A 119 -20.15 -1.15 2.26
CA GLN A 119 -21.60 -1.05 2.23
C GLN A 119 -22.05 0.41 2.00
N ASP A 120 -23.15 0.58 1.26
CA ASP A 120 -23.68 1.89 0.88
C ASP A 120 -23.98 2.77 2.10
N ASP A 121 -24.52 2.20 3.17
CA ASP A 121 -24.83 2.92 4.41
C ASP A 121 -23.57 3.48 5.06
N VAL A 122 -22.51 2.68 5.15
CA VAL A 122 -21.24 3.13 5.73
C VAL A 122 -20.60 4.21 4.87
N ARG A 123 -20.69 4.11 3.54
CA ARG A 123 -20.26 5.18 2.62
C ARG A 123 -21.05 6.46 2.82
N GLN A 124 -22.35 6.38 3.11
CA GLN A 124 -23.19 7.54 3.37
C GLN A 124 -22.83 8.25 4.68
N TRP A 125 -22.39 7.49 5.69
CA TRP A 125 -22.01 8.05 6.98
C TRP A 125 -20.65 8.76 6.95
N LEU A 126 -19.70 8.23 6.17
CA LEU A 126 -18.35 8.78 6.09
C LEU A 126 -18.32 10.24 5.60
N ARG A 127 -17.46 11.04 6.23
CA ARG A 127 -17.22 12.44 5.88
C ARG A 127 -15.76 12.68 5.50
N GLY A 128 -14.84 12.09 6.24
CA GLY A 128 -13.41 12.17 5.98
C GLY A 128 -12.70 10.87 6.28
N VAL A 129 -11.70 10.57 5.47
CA VAL A 129 -10.79 9.43 5.62
C VAL A 129 -9.36 9.92 5.40
N LEU A 130 -8.46 9.47 6.25
CA LEU A 130 -7.02 9.58 6.12
C LEU A 130 -6.43 8.18 6.34
N VAL A 131 -5.63 7.71 5.40
CA VAL A 131 -4.84 6.49 5.56
C VAL A 131 -3.38 6.84 5.32
N GLU A 132 -2.56 6.65 6.35
CA GLU A 132 -1.12 6.80 6.25
C GLU A 132 -0.54 5.49 5.70
N VAL A 133 0.28 5.62 4.67
CA VAL A 133 0.96 4.51 4.01
C VAL A 133 2.44 4.81 3.85
N THR A 134 3.24 3.76 3.75
CA THR A 134 4.61 3.82 3.25
C THR A 134 4.66 3.14 1.90
N VAL A 135 5.16 3.84 0.88
CA VAL A 135 5.42 3.29 -0.45
C VAL A 135 6.93 3.36 -0.68
N ASN A 136 7.60 2.22 -0.80
CA ASN A 136 9.06 2.16 -0.98
C ASN A 136 9.83 2.94 0.12
N GLY A 137 9.33 2.91 1.35
CA GLY A 137 9.90 3.65 2.49
C GLY A 137 9.46 5.11 2.60
N GLU A 138 8.87 5.69 1.55
CA GLU A 138 8.37 7.06 1.56
C GLU A 138 7.01 7.14 2.25
N ARG A 139 6.86 8.06 3.21
CA ARG A 139 5.61 8.25 3.96
C ARG A 139 4.64 9.11 3.16
N MET A 140 3.43 8.62 2.96
CA MET A 140 2.36 9.32 2.28
C MET A 140 1.06 9.22 3.06
N ALA A 141 0.15 10.15 2.82
CA ALA A 141 -1.22 10.09 3.31
C ALA A 141 -2.19 10.14 2.14
N VAL A 142 -3.11 9.18 2.08
CA VAL A 142 -4.29 9.25 1.21
C VAL A 142 -5.40 9.91 2.01
N VAL A 143 -5.83 11.10 1.59
CA VAL A 143 -6.87 11.88 2.30
C VAL A 143 -8.02 12.12 1.36
N PHE A 144 -9.24 11.73 1.74
CA PHE A 144 -10.42 12.00 0.95
C PHE A 144 -11.67 12.24 1.80
N GLY A 145 -12.56 13.08 1.27
CA GLY A 145 -13.94 13.15 1.71
C GLY A 145 -14.82 12.26 0.83
N VAL A 146 -15.98 11.83 1.35
CA VAL A 146 -16.95 11.04 0.59
C VAL A 146 -18.10 11.94 0.17
N HIS A 147 -18.23 12.17 -1.15
CA HIS A 147 -19.26 13.01 -1.75
C HIS A 147 -20.02 12.20 -2.79
N ASN A 148 -21.36 12.15 -2.71
CA ASN A 148 -22.19 11.32 -3.60
C ASN A 148 -21.69 9.87 -3.69
N ARG A 149 -21.31 9.28 -2.55
CA ARG A 149 -20.76 7.92 -2.42
C ARG A 149 -19.43 7.68 -3.15
N ARG A 150 -18.76 8.73 -3.64
CA ARG A 150 -17.46 8.67 -4.33
C ARG A 150 -16.38 9.37 -3.48
N PRO A 151 -15.15 8.85 -3.47
CA PRO A 151 -14.06 9.51 -2.77
C PRO A 151 -13.62 10.72 -3.60
N ARG A 152 -13.35 11.84 -2.94
CA ARG A 152 -12.68 13.01 -3.54
C ARG A 152 -11.59 13.46 -2.61
N GLY A 153 -10.36 13.43 -3.09
CA GLY A 153 -9.20 13.55 -2.23
C GLY A 153 -7.89 13.72 -2.97
N LYS A 154 -6.80 13.60 -2.21
CA LYS A 154 -5.43 13.76 -2.68
C LYS A 154 -4.54 12.71 -2.00
N VAL A 155 -3.43 12.40 -2.65
CA VAL A 155 -2.29 11.73 -2.02
C VAL A 155 -1.29 12.82 -1.66
N LEU A 156 -0.87 12.85 -0.40
CA LEU A 156 0.05 13.84 0.14
C LEU A 156 1.35 13.14 0.52
N LEU A 157 2.47 13.71 0.11
CA LEU A 157 3.78 13.32 0.63
C LEU A 157 3.94 13.88 2.06
N LEU A 158 4.31 13.04 3.01
CA LEU A 158 4.58 13.45 4.39
C LEU A 158 6.08 13.69 4.56
N VAL A 159 6.47 14.96 4.47
CA VAL A 159 7.83 15.39 4.79
C VAL A 159 8.05 15.41 6.30
N SER A 160 9.16 14.81 6.72
CA SER A 160 9.63 14.77 8.12
C SER A 160 10.23 16.09 8.54
#